data_AF-A0A832HDF6-F1
#
_entry.id   AF-A0A832HDF6-F1
#
_cell.length_a   1.000
_cell.length_b   1.000
_cell.length_c   1.000
_cell.angle_alpha   90.00
_cell.angle_beta   90.00
_cell.angle_gamma   90.00
#
_symmetry.space_group_name_H-M   'P 1'
#
loop_
_entity.id
_entity.type
_entity.pdbx_description
1 polymer ?
#
loop_
_entity_poly.entity_id
_entity_poly.type
_entity_poly.pdbx_seq_one_letter_code
_entity_poly.pdbx_strand_id
1 'polypeptide(L)'
;MRALAHLRLVLLAALLAPVFTGCHVKDDFTINPDGSGKVVHMIVAPPEMTDSEARGQLMGMHRQAQGIEGWASPFVKRTAENTTLGVTAYFKNFENAGVGGRTQFKTTKNADGTWTIALAEPPAASRPASQPATSMPADMDAAVKAAAAEIKEQLSSPMMKDMAKMKQTNTYRLPGPIKAVNGFKKIDERTVSIELDMGKAMEGMRKLADDPARLRKVIESGATRGGKPDMESPAIRKMLMKDIMGVEEPIFVTFTPEAKPLFDYNAEVAKASAKPDTAFYVNAGVLPKTLPAAAKPFDGVKFAVESAKREPKSFFGPRIAVKVNVTAPADASFMPLRTEVFTIEDTSGAYLDMPEAGGRGTSFGGMTLNSSRPTTFDVAIKNDDKVTKVKRIFGIMTMATYSKMSEVDLGEIELKPGAKLGKYGIVIKDIKAMGQGNNAMRQVTIDTEKNPALGAIKFFDASGKEVLSMGATPQKKTERQSMHFGNSSPLPEKATVKVTIYDDYKEADVPFELKDIEIAPADAKP
;
A
#
# COMPACT_ATOMS: atom_id res chain seq x y z
N MET A 1 2.77 6.54 -28.24
CA MET A 1 3.12 6.31 -26.82
C MET A 1 2.05 6.80 -25.80
N ARG A 2 0.81 7.12 -26.20
CA ARG A 2 -0.27 7.59 -25.27
C ARG A 2 -1.44 6.61 -25.08
N ALA A 3 -1.30 5.33 -25.42
CA ALA A 3 -2.41 4.36 -25.42
C ALA A 3 -2.31 3.21 -24.39
N LEU A 4 -1.34 3.23 -23.47
CA LEU A 4 -1.18 2.17 -22.44
C LEU A 4 -1.74 2.54 -21.04
N ALA A 5 -2.40 3.69 -20.90
CA ALA A 5 -2.78 4.24 -19.58
C ALA A 5 -4.20 3.87 -19.08
N HIS A 6 -4.99 3.08 -19.83
CA HIS A 6 -6.40 2.82 -19.47
C HIS A 6 -6.75 1.34 -19.29
N LEU A 7 -5.75 0.48 -19.09
CA LEU A 7 -5.90 -0.95 -18.88
C LEU A 7 -5.68 -1.36 -17.41
N ARG A 8 -6.32 -0.65 -16.48
CA ARG A 8 -6.43 -0.92 -15.04
C ARG A 8 -7.70 -0.19 -14.57
N LEU A 9 -8.34 -0.59 -13.47
CA LEU A 9 -9.66 -0.12 -12.97
C LEU A 9 -10.79 -0.91 -13.64
N VAL A 10 -11.51 -1.83 -12.99
CA VAL A 10 -12.40 -1.51 -11.87
C VAL A 10 -12.32 -2.54 -10.72
N LEU A 11 -11.82 -3.76 -10.95
CA LEU A 11 -11.58 -4.73 -9.87
C LEU A 11 -10.26 -4.51 -9.13
N LEU A 12 -9.26 -3.92 -9.81
CA LEU A 12 -7.89 -3.78 -9.28
C LEU A 12 -7.69 -2.50 -8.44
N ALA A 13 -8.47 -1.45 -8.67
CA ALA A 13 -8.22 -0.12 -8.07
C ALA A 13 -8.74 0.03 -6.64
N ALA A 14 -9.63 -0.85 -6.17
CA ALA A 14 -10.09 -0.87 -4.79
C ALA A 14 -9.09 -1.59 -3.84
N LEU A 15 -8.23 -2.47 -4.36
CA LEU A 15 -7.37 -3.36 -3.55
C LEU A 15 -5.89 -2.94 -3.50
N LEU A 16 -5.51 -1.81 -4.10
CA LEU A 16 -4.11 -1.33 -4.16
C LEU A 16 -3.69 -0.52 -2.91
N ALA A 17 -4.06 -0.99 -1.72
CA ALA A 17 -3.20 -0.75 -0.55
C ALA A 17 -1.92 -1.60 -0.72
N PRO A 18 -0.76 -1.24 -0.12
CA PRO A 18 0.48 -1.99 -0.27
C PRO A 18 0.22 -3.50 -0.08
N VAL A 19 0.52 -4.24 -1.13
CA VAL A 19 0.16 -5.64 -1.35
C VAL A 19 0.91 -6.49 -0.33
N PHE A 20 0.31 -6.70 0.84
CA PHE A 20 0.76 -7.75 1.74
C PHE A 20 0.30 -9.08 1.16
N THR A 21 1.28 -9.80 0.62
CA THR A 21 1.12 -11.11 0.04
C THR A 21 0.51 -12.04 1.08
N GLY A 22 -0.62 -12.69 0.77
CA GLY A 22 -1.23 -13.70 1.65
C GLY A 22 -2.12 -13.19 2.78
N CYS A 23 -2.67 -11.98 2.69
CA CYS A 23 -3.73 -11.56 3.61
C CYS A 23 -5.05 -12.29 3.34
N HIS A 24 -5.76 -12.64 4.41
CA HIS A 24 -7.16 -13.09 4.37
C HIS A 24 -8.05 -11.98 4.89
N VAL A 25 -8.88 -11.41 4.01
CA VAL A 25 -9.89 -10.41 4.34
C VAL A 25 -11.18 -11.11 4.78
N LYS A 26 -11.77 -10.68 5.87
CA LYS A 26 -13.04 -11.20 6.39
C LYS A 26 -13.99 -10.05 6.68
N ASP A 27 -15.15 -10.07 6.04
CA ASP A 27 -16.23 -9.13 6.27
C ASP A 27 -17.41 -9.86 6.91
N ASP A 28 -17.91 -9.38 8.05
CA ASP A 28 -19.15 -9.86 8.68
C ASP A 28 -20.18 -8.74 8.68
N PHE A 29 -21.11 -8.78 7.72
CA PHE A 29 -22.19 -7.83 7.53
C PHE A 29 -23.40 -8.21 8.35
N THR A 30 -23.95 -7.25 9.10
CA THR A 30 -25.28 -7.32 9.71
C THR A 30 -26.17 -6.27 9.07
N ILE A 31 -27.25 -6.71 8.42
CA ILE A 31 -28.13 -5.86 7.61
C ILE A 31 -29.51 -5.77 8.26
N ASN A 32 -30.02 -4.54 8.43
CA ASN A 32 -31.37 -4.27 8.90
C ASN A 32 -32.40 -4.30 7.75
N PRO A 33 -33.69 -4.42 8.05
CA PRO A 33 -34.77 -4.44 7.05
C PRO A 33 -34.84 -3.22 6.13
N ASP A 34 -34.29 -2.08 6.57
CA ASP A 34 -34.25 -0.82 5.83
C ASP A 34 -32.99 -0.65 4.97
N GLY A 35 -32.08 -1.64 4.98
CA GLY A 35 -30.81 -1.61 4.26
C GLY A 35 -29.67 -0.89 4.99
N SER A 36 -29.94 -0.32 6.18
CA SER A 36 -28.88 0.10 7.11
C SER A 36 -28.17 -1.11 7.69
N GLY A 37 -26.98 -0.92 8.24
CA GLY A 37 -26.24 -2.04 8.78
C GLY A 37 -24.88 -1.68 9.33
N LYS A 38 -24.14 -2.73 9.68
CA LYS A 38 -22.74 -2.65 10.07
C LYS A 38 -21.94 -3.78 9.45
N VAL A 39 -20.66 -3.53 9.23
CA VAL A 39 -19.69 -4.54 8.80
C VAL A 39 -18.53 -4.56 9.77
N VAL A 40 -18.18 -5.75 10.25
CA VAL A 40 -16.91 -5.98 10.93
C VAL A 40 -15.91 -6.40 9.86
N HIS A 41 -15.04 -5.48 9.47
CA HIS A 41 -13.99 -5.71 8.49
C HIS A 41 -12.71 -6.14 9.20
N MET A 42 -12.13 -7.26 8.79
CA MET A 42 -10.91 -7.82 9.39
C MET A 42 -9.91 -8.19 8.30
N ILE A 43 -8.63 -7.89 8.54
CA ILE A 43 -7.51 -8.41 7.76
C ILE A 43 -6.69 -9.32 8.67
N VAL A 44 -6.53 -10.57 8.25
CA VAL A 44 -5.60 -11.54 8.84
C VAL A 44 -4.35 -11.55 7.97
N ALA A 45 -3.27 -11.00 8.49
CA ALA A 45 -1.98 -10.85 7.83
C ALA A 45 -0.92 -11.80 8.45
N PRO A 46 0.21 -12.02 7.76
CA PRO A 46 1.36 -12.73 8.34
C PRO A 46 1.83 -12.11 9.67
N PRO A 47 2.44 -12.91 10.57
CA PRO A 47 2.84 -12.46 11.90
C PRO A 47 3.93 -11.37 11.85
N GLU A 48 4.67 -11.24 10.75
CA GLU A 48 5.75 -10.26 10.58
C GLU A 48 5.25 -8.83 10.31
N MET A 49 3.93 -8.62 10.18
CA MET A 49 3.36 -7.29 9.97
C MET A 49 3.71 -6.35 11.14
N THR A 50 4.43 -5.28 10.83
CA THR A 50 4.85 -4.25 11.77
C THR A 50 3.67 -3.37 12.22
N ASP A 51 3.83 -2.66 13.35
CA ASP A 51 2.84 -1.68 13.82
C ASP A 51 2.54 -0.59 12.78
N SER A 52 3.58 -0.12 12.09
CA SER A 52 3.49 0.88 11.03
C SER A 52 2.61 0.40 9.88
N GLU A 53 2.77 -0.86 9.46
CA GLU A 53 2.00 -1.46 8.38
C GLU A 53 0.55 -1.69 8.80
N ALA A 54 0.32 -2.26 9.99
CA ALA A 54 -1.02 -2.48 10.53
C ALA A 54 -1.80 -1.17 10.66
N ARG A 55 -1.15 -0.10 11.16
CA ARG A 55 -1.71 1.25 11.22
C ARG A 55 -2.02 1.81 9.84
N GLY A 56 -1.06 1.73 8.92
CA GLY A 56 -1.23 2.18 7.54
C GLY A 56 -2.43 1.53 6.87
N GLN A 57 -2.69 0.25 7.16
CA GLN A 57 -3.86 -0.49 6.66
C GLN A 57 -5.16 -0.01 7.28
N LEU A 58 -5.28 0.07 8.61
CA LEU A 58 -6.50 0.58 9.26
C LEU A 58 -6.84 2.01 8.81
N MET A 59 -5.84 2.88 8.70
CA MET A 59 -6.02 4.23 8.18
C MET A 59 -6.35 4.24 6.68
N GLY A 60 -5.81 3.30 5.92
CA GLY A 60 -6.15 3.10 4.51
C GLY A 60 -7.62 2.73 4.32
N MET A 61 -8.14 1.81 5.13
CA MET A 61 -9.54 1.39 5.11
C MET A 61 -10.49 2.57 5.30
N HIS A 62 -10.25 3.41 6.31
CA HIS A 62 -11.08 4.59 6.57
C HIS A 62 -11.07 5.59 5.41
N ARG A 63 -9.91 5.79 4.78
CA ARG A 63 -9.77 6.73 3.66
C ARG A 63 -10.44 6.24 2.38
N GLN A 64 -10.38 4.94 2.13
CA GLN A 64 -10.96 4.32 0.92
C GLN A 64 -12.44 3.98 1.09
N ALA A 65 -12.96 4.10 2.31
CA ALA A 65 -14.32 3.75 2.60
C ALA A 65 -15.32 4.71 1.95
N GLN A 66 -16.47 4.17 1.56
CA GLN A 66 -17.59 4.90 0.99
C GLN A 66 -18.85 4.52 1.74
N GLY A 67 -19.79 5.46 1.86
CA GLY A 67 -21.11 5.21 2.47
C GLY A 67 -21.09 4.83 3.96
N ILE A 68 -20.00 5.11 4.69
CA ILE A 68 -19.87 4.86 6.13
C ILE A 68 -20.24 6.12 6.92
N GLU A 69 -21.16 6.00 7.87
CA GLU A 69 -21.60 7.09 8.77
C GLU A 69 -20.89 7.06 10.13
N GLY A 70 -20.32 5.92 10.53
CA GLY A 70 -19.64 5.80 11.81
C GLY A 70 -18.67 4.62 11.87
N TRP A 71 -17.69 4.74 12.76
CA TRP A 71 -16.66 3.73 13.00
C TRP A 71 -16.59 3.37 14.49
N ALA A 72 -16.40 2.09 14.79
CA ALA A 72 -16.23 1.62 16.16
C ALA A 72 -15.26 0.46 16.25
N SER A 73 -14.77 0.22 17.47
CA SER A 73 -14.01 -0.98 17.83
C SER A 73 -12.84 -1.33 16.90
N PRO A 74 -11.92 -0.39 16.59
CA PRO A 74 -10.67 -0.75 15.94
C PRO A 74 -9.87 -1.70 16.84
N PHE A 75 -9.12 -2.63 16.25
CA PHE A 75 -8.22 -3.49 17.01
C PHE A 75 -7.05 -4.01 16.18
N VAL A 76 -5.97 -4.35 16.87
CA VAL A 76 -4.84 -5.14 16.35
C VAL A 76 -4.55 -6.24 17.36
N LYS A 77 -4.63 -7.49 16.92
CA LYS A 77 -4.35 -8.70 17.70
C LYS A 77 -3.21 -9.46 17.04
N ARG A 78 -2.16 -9.75 17.82
CA ARG A 78 -1.02 -10.55 17.36
C ARG A 78 -1.05 -11.92 18.01
N THR A 79 -0.79 -12.95 17.21
CA THR A 79 -0.51 -14.31 17.67
C THR A 79 0.82 -14.77 17.06
N ALA A 80 1.29 -15.96 17.43
CA ALA A 80 2.48 -16.54 16.82
C ALA A 80 2.28 -16.82 15.31
N GLU A 81 1.04 -17.05 14.87
CA GLU A 81 0.71 -17.43 13.50
C GLU A 81 0.27 -16.27 12.61
N ASN A 82 -0.26 -15.18 13.18
CA ASN A 82 -0.79 -14.07 12.39
C ASN A 82 -0.86 -12.74 13.15
N THR A 83 -0.99 -11.67 12.38
CA THR A 83 -1.47 -10.37 12.86
C THR A 83 -2.87 -10.14 12.30
N THR A 84 -3.87 -10.06 13.18
CA THR A 84 -5.24 -9.72 12.80
C THR A 84 -5.53 -8.27 13.17
N LEU A 85 -5.97 -7.46 12.22
CA LEU A 85 -6.49 -6.12 12.48
C LEU A 85 -7.94 -6.03 12.01
N GLY A 86 -8.73 -5.15 12.61
CA GLY A 86 -10.10 -4.95 12.18
C GLY A 86 -10.77 -3.71 12.74
N VAL A 87 -11.95 -3.42 12.21
CA VAL A 87 -12.79 -2.29 12.60
C VAL A 87 -14.25 -2.58 12.29
N THR A 88 -15.17 -1.98 13.05
CA THR A 88 -16.61 -1.96 12.74
C THR A 88 -16.97 -0.67 12.01
N ALA A 89 -17.63 -0.78 10.87
CA ALA A 89 -18.12 0.35 10.08
C ALA A 89 -19.64 0.30 9.97
N TYR A 90 -20.31 1.43 10.19
CA TYR A 90 -21.76 1.57 10.12
C TYR A 90 -22.17 2.28 8.84
N PHE A 91 -23.17 1.74 8.14
CA PHE A 91 -23.64 2.28 6.86
C PHE A 91 -25.15 2.41 6.84
N LYS A 92 -25.64 3.46 6.17
CA LYS A 92 -27.08 3.70 6.02
C LYS A 92 -27.68 3.00 4.81
N ASN A 93 -26.86 2.74 3.80
CA ASN A 93 -27.24 2.02 2.59
C ASN A 93 -26.16 1.00 2.22
N PHE A 94 -26.51 -0.28 2.26
CA PHE A 94 -25.65 -1.40 1.91
C PHE A 94 -25.01 -1.30 0.52
N GLU A 95 -25.69 -0.74 -0.48
CA GLU A 95 -25.15 -0.58 -1.84
C GLU A 95 -23.95 0.36 -1.90
N ASN A 96 -23.88 1.28 -0.95
CA ASN A 96 -22.80 2.25 -0.83
C ASN A 96 -21.78 1.84 0.24
N ALA A 97 -21.99 0.74 0.97
CA ALA A 97 -21.26 0.37 2.17
C ALA A 97 -19.88 -0.25 1.89
N GLY A 98 -18.92 0.56 1.50
CA GLY A 98 -17.60 0.11 1.15
C GLY A 98 -16.57 0.29 2.25
N VAL A 99 -15.94 -0.77 2.77
CA VAL A 99 -14.72 -0.68 3.60
C VAL A 99 -13.55 -1.21 2.77
N GLY A 100 -12.62 -0.32 2.38
CA GLY A 100 -11.57 -0.65 1.39
C GLY A 100 -12.03 -0.58 -0.08
N GLY A 101 -13.12 0.14 -0.39
CA GLY A 101 -13.67 0.29 -1.74
C GLY A 101 -15.11 -0.20 -1.87
N ARG A 102 -15.69 -0.19 -3.08
CA ARG A 102 -17.13 -0.48 -3.31
C ARG A 102 -17.51 -1.93 -3.01
N THR A 103 -18.71 -2.15 -2.48
CA THR A 103 -19.30 -3.50 -2.41
C THR A 103 -19.48 -4.04 -3.83
N GLN A 104 -19.10 -5.31 -4.04
CA GLN A 104 -19.37 -5.98 -5.31
C GLN A 104 -20.81 -6.48 -5.42
N PHE A 105 -21.63 -6.24 -4.40
CA PHE A 105 -23.00 -6.76 -4.32
C PHE A 105 -24.01 -5.63 -4.37
N LYS A 106 -25.11 -5.85 -5.08
CA LYS A 106 -26.26 -4.95 -5.15
C LYS A 106 -27.44 -5.56 -4.43
N THR A 107 -28.26 -4.70 -3.85
CA THR A 107 -29.56 -5.08 -3.32
C THR A 107 -30.66 -4.79 -4.33
N THR A 108 -31.72 -5.57 -4.30
CA THR A 108 -32.94 -5.28 -5.06
C THR A 108 -34.13 -5.68 -4.21
N LYS A 109 -35.08 -4.77 -4.03
CA LYS A 109 -36.36 -5.06 -3.39
C LYS A 109 -37.33 -5.53 -4.47
N ASN A 110 -37.79 -6.77 -4.34
CA ASN A 110 -38.70 -7.40 -5.28
C ASN A 110 -40.15 -6.96 -4.99
N ALA A 111 -41.02 -7.10 -5.99
CA ALA A 111 -42.43 -6.71 -5.89
C ALA A 111 -43.20 -7.50 -4.81
N ASP A 112 -42.76 -8.73 -4.50
CA ASP A 112 -43.34 -9.59 -3.46
C ASP A 112 -42.87 -9.24 -2.03
N GLY A 113 -42.14 -8.13 -1.88
CA GLY A 113 -41.59 -7.67 -0.60
C GLY A 113 -40.29 -8.37 -0.18
N THR A 114 -39.79 -9.34 -0.96
CA THR A 114 -38.48 -9.96 -0.69
C THR A 114 -37.34 -9.06 -1.12
N TRP A 115 -36.15 -9.36 -0.58
CA TRP A 115 -34.91 -8.67 -0.93
C TRP A 115 -33.94 -9.68 -1.53
N THR A 116 -33.23 -9.26 -2.57
CA THR A 116 -32.16 -10.02 -3.19
C THR A 116 -30.85 -9.27 -3.05
N ILE A 117 -29.81 -9.94 -2.54
CA ILE A 117 -28.42 -9.49 -2.62
C ILE A 117 -27.74 -10.31 -3.72
N ALA A 118 -27.25 -9.66 -4.76
CA ALA A 118 -26.64 -10.33 -5.91
C ALA A 118 -25.29 -9.69 -6.26
N LEU A 119 -24.38 -10.50 -6.80
CA LEU A 119 -23.11 -9.98 -7.31
C LEU A 119 -23.40 -9.02 -8.47
N ALA A 120 -22.91 -7.78 -8.37
CA ALA A 120 -23.14 -6.74 -9.34
C ALA A 120 -22.55 -7.11 -10.70
N GLU A 121 -23.36 -6.92 -11.75
CA GLU A 121 -22.83 -6.82 -13.10
C GLU A 121 -22.13 -5.47 -13.28
N PRO A 122 -20.99 -5.43 -13.99
CA PRO A 122 -20.34 -4.16 -14.28
C PRO A 122 -21.31 -3.33 -15.13
N PRO A 123 -21.46 -2.02 -14.87
CA PRO A 123 -22.38 -1.20 -15.64
C PRO A 123 -22.01 -1.24 -17.13
N ALA A 124 -23.00 -1.47 -17.99
CA ALA A 124 -22.79 -1.57 -19.44
C ALA A 124 -22.06 -0.32 -20.02
N ALA A 125 -22.28 0.85 -19.43
CA ALA A 125 -21.67 2.13 -19.80
C ALA A 125 -20.20 2.31 -19.35
N SER A 126 -19.67 1.44 -18.48
CA SER A 126 -18.26 1.47 -18.09
C SER A 126 -17.34 0.75 -19.09
N ARG A 127 -17.93 0.09 -20.10
CA ARG A 127 -17.19 -0.26 -21.30
C ARG A 127 -17.00 1.01 -22.14
N PRO A 128 -15.75 1.43 -22.43
CA PRO A 128 -15.55 2.44 -23.47
C PRO A 128 -16.31 1.98 -24.72
N ALA A 129 -17.06 2.90 -25.35
CA ALA A 129 -17.93 2.64 -26.50
C ALA A 129 -17.30 1.53 -27.34
N SER A 130 -17.95 0.36 -27.30
CA SER A 130 -17.40 -0.91 -27.77
C SER A 130 -16.51 -0.66 -28.97
N GLN A 131 -15.19 -0.82 -28.81
CA GLN A 131 -14.34 -0.96 -29.97
C GLN A 131 -15.05 -1.96 -30.87
N PRO A 132 -15.28 -1.62 -32.16
CA PRO A 132 -16.05 -2.48 -33.05
C PRO A 132 -15.48 -3.89 -32.89
N ALA A 133 -16.35 -4.87 -32.65
CA ALA A 133 -15.97 -6.25 -32.41
C ALA A 133 -14.83 -6.57 -33.37
N THR A 134 -13.63 -6.75 -32.82
CA THR A 134 -12.44 -6.88 -33.66
C THR A 134 -12.75 -8.00 -34.63
N SER A 135 -12.61 -7.75 -35.94
CA SER A 135 -12.83 -8.79 -36.95
C SER A 135 -12.10 -10.05 -36.50
N MET A 136 -12.74 -11.21 -36.65
CA MET A 136 -12.13 -12.48 -36.25
C MET A 136 -10.67 -12.54 -36.75
N PRO A 137 -9.72 -13.00 -35.92
CA PRO A 137 -8.33 -13.12 -36.33
C PRO A 137 -8.24 -13.91 -37.64
N ALA A 138 -7.46 -13.40 -38.60
CA ALA A 138 -7.22 -14.09 -39.86
C ALA A 138 -6.53 -15.46 -39.64
N ASP A 139 -5.73 -15.56 -38.58
CA ASP A 139 -5.12 -16.80 -38.10
C ASP A 139 -5.58 -17.06 -36.67
N MET A 140 -6.55 -17.96 -36.52
CA MET A 140 -7.13 -18.31 -35.22
C MET A 140 -6.14 -19.05 -34.33
N ASP A 141 -5.27 -19.89 -34.89
CA ASP A 141 -4.34 -20.69 -34.09
C ASP A 141 -3.22 -19.82 -33.53
N ALA A 142 -2.73 -18.87 -34.32
CA ALA A 142 -1.80 -17.84 -33.84
C ALA A 142 -2.45 -16.98 -32.74
N ALA A 143 -3.72 -16.59 -32.87
CA ALA A 143 -4.44 -15.82 -31.87
C ALA A 143 -4.62 -16.58 -30.54
N VAL A 144 -5.01 -17.86 -30.61
CA VAL A 144 -5.12 -18.74 -29.44
C VAL A 144 -3.77 -18.89 -28.74
N LYS A 145 -2.69 -19.13 -29.49
CA LYS A 145 -1.33 -19.26 -28.94
C LYS A 145 -0.85 -17.96 -28.27
N ALA A 146 -1.08 -16.81 -28.90
CA ALA A 146 -0.72 -15.51 -28.35
C ALA A 146 -1.49 -15.20 -27.05
N ALA A 147 -2.81 -15.45 -27.04
CA ALA A 147 -3.65 -15.27 -25.86
C ALA A 147 -3.22 -16.16 -24.70
N ALA A 148 -2.90 -17.43 -24.97
CA ALA A 148 -2.40 -18.36 -23.96
C ALA A 148 -1.05 -17.90 -23.36
N ALA A 149 -0.13 -17.45 -24.20
CA ALA A 149 1.18 -16.93 -23.77
C ALA A 149 1.02 -15.69 -22.87
N GLU A 150 0.14 -14.76 -23.24
CA GLU A 150 -0.12 -13.55 -22.45
C GLU A 150 -0.75 -13.86 -21.09
N ILE A 151 -1.76 -14.74 -21.03
CA ILE A 151 -2.33 -15.17 -19.74
C ILE A 151 -1.24 -15.78 -18.87
N LYS A 152 -0.40 -16.66 -19.43
CA LYS A 152 0.73 -17.28 -18.69
C LYS A 152 1.73 -16.25 -18.20
N GLU A 153 2.09 -15.27 -19.04
CA GLU A 153 2.98 -14.18 -18.66
C GLU A 153 2.41 -13.37 -17.49
N GLN A 154 1.14 -12.94 -17.58
CA GLN A 154 0.45 -12.21 -16.51
C GLN A 154 0.44 -13.01 -15.20
N LEU A 155 0.04 -14.28 -15.24
CA LEU A 155 0.02 -15.18 -14.08
C LEU A 155 1.41 -15.45 -13.49
N SER A 156 2.48 -15.32 -14.29
CA SER A 156 3.84 -15.55 -13.82
C SER A 156 4.42 -14.38 -13.04
N SER A 157 3.82 -13.19 -13.16
CA SER A 157 4.29 -11.98 -12.48
C SER A 157 4.26 -12.14 -10.95
N PRO A 158 5.24 -11.59 -10.20
CA PRO A 158 5.27 -11.67 -8.74
C PRO A 158 3.97 -11.16 -8.09
N MET A 159 3.45 -10.03 -8.59
CA MET A 159 2.20 -9.44 -8.11
C MET A 159 1.02 -10.43 -8.18
N MET A 160 0.89 -11.19 -9.29
CA MET A 160 -0.19 -12.17 -9.44
C MET A 160 0.00 -13.40 -8.55
N LYS A 161 1.25 -13.83 -8.31
CA LYS A 161 1.54 -14.89 -7.34
C LYS A 161 1.15 -14.50 -5.92
N ASP A 162 1.30 -13.23 -5.58
CA ASP A 162 0.92 -12.72 -4.26
C ASP A 162 -0.59 -12.51 -4.13
N MET A 163 -1.23 -12.05 -5.20
CA MET A 163 -2.69 -11.98 -5.29
C MET A 163 -3.33 -13.37 -5.20
N ALA A 164 -2.68 -14.42 -5.75
CA ALA A 164 -3.14 -15.80 -5.65
C ALA A 164 -3.25 -16.31 -4.21
N LYS A 165 -2.53 -15.70 -3.26
CA LYS A 165 -2.60 -16.05 -1.83
C LYS A 165 -3.75 -15.33 -1.11
N MET A 166 -4.38 -14.35 -1.75
CA MET A 166 -5.46 -13.58 -1.14
C MET A 166 -6.73 -14.42 -1.06
N LYS A 167 -7.37 -14.34 0.09
CA LYS A 167 -8.70 -14.90 0.33
C LYS A 167 -9.60 -13.79 0.85
N GLN A 168 -10.84 -13.79 0.42
CA GLN A 168 -11.87 -12.93 0.98
C GLN A 168 -13.05 -13.78 1.41
N THR A 169 -13.52 -13.59 2.63
CA THR A 169 -14.72 -14.25 3.14
C THR A 169 -15.73 -13.19 3.56
N ASN A 170 -16.89 -13.17 2.93
CA ASN A 170 -17.98 -12.27 3.29
C ASN A 170 -19.11 -13.08 3.91
N THR A 171 -19.51 -12.71 5.11
CA THR A 171 -20.64 -13.29 5.83
C THR A 171 -21.74 -12.26 5.92
N TYR A 172 -22.98 -12.66 5.65
CA TYR A 172 -24.14 -11.78 5.65
C TYR A 172 -25.19 -12.33 6.61
N ARG A 173 -25.49 -11.56 7.65
CA ARG A 173 -26.57 -11.79 8.62
C ARG A 173 -27.77 -10.97 8.18
N LEU A 174 -28.79 -11.67 7.70
CA LEU A 174 -29.94 -11.09 7.01
C LEU A 174 -31.10 -10.85 7.99
N PRO A 175 -31.93 -9.81 7.78
CA PRO A 175 -33.01 -9.43 8.69
C PRO A 175 -34.25 -10.34 8.56
N GLY A 176 -34.10 -11.59 8.15
CA GLY A 176 -35.20 -12.54 8.04
C GLY A 176 -34.83 -13.82 7.27
N PRO A 177 -35.77 -14.75 7.10
CA PRO A 177 -35.47 -16.08 6.56
C PRO A 177 -35.08 -16.06 5.07
N ILE A 178 -34.07 -16.86 4.73
CA ILE A 178 -33.59 -17.08 3.37
C ILE A 178 -34.61 -17.93 2.59
N LYS A 179 -35.11 -17.39 1.47
CA LYS A 179 -36.00 -18.06 0.53
C LYS A 179 -35.24 -18.84 -0.55
N ALA A 180 -34.19 -18.24 -1.10
CA ALA A 180 -33.39 -18.84 -2.17
C ALA A 180 -31.94 -18.40 -2.07
N VAL A 181 -31.01 -19.25 -2.51
CA VAL A 181 -29.58 -18.98 -2.45
C VAL A 181 -28.87 -19.70 -3.58
N ASN A 182 -27.93 -19.02 -4.23
CA ASN A 182 -27.04 -19.59 -5.24
C ASN A 182 -25.64 -19.00 -5.08
N GLY A 183 -24.61 -19.85 -5.12
CA GLY A 183 -23.20 -19.48 -4.97
C GLY A 183 -22.75 -19.14 -3.54
N PHE A 184 -23.68 -18.84 -2.63
CA PHE A 184 -23.36 -18.73 -1.20
C PHE A 184 -23.51 -20.08 -0.48
N LYS A 185 -22.69 -20.27 0.56
CA LYS A 185 -22.90 -21.29 1.58
C LYS A 185 -23.93 -20.78 2.61
N LYS A 186 -25.06 -21.48 2.73
CA LYS A 186 -26.02 -21.24 3.82
C LYS A 186 -25.44 -21.75 5.14
N ILE A 187 -25.30 -20.87 6.13
CA ILE A 187 -24.82 -21.22 7.48
C ILE A 187 -26.00 -21.59 8.37
N ASP A 188 -27.05 -20.77 8.35
CA ASP A 188 -28.30 -21.00 9.07
C ASP A 188 -29.49 -20.39 8.29
N GLU A 189 -30.66 -20.24 8.90
CA GLU A 189 -31.87 -19.71 8.25
C GLU A 189 -31.77 -18.24 7.82
N ARG A 190 -30.84 -17.47 8.39
CA ARG A 190 -30.66 -16.02 8.19
C ARG A 190 -29.23 -15.63 7.83
N THR A 191 -28.29 -16.56 7.86
CA THR A 191 -26.87 -16.30 7.61
C THR A 191 -26.38 -17.04 6.38
N VAL A 192 -25.75 -16.31 5.46
CA VAL A 192 -25.02 -16.87 4.32
C VAL A 192 -23.57 -16.40 4.31
N SER A 193 -22.69 -17.16 3.68
CA SER A 193 -21.29 -16.79 3.49
C SER A 193 -20.82 -17.11 2.08
N ILE A 194 -19.92 -16.30 1.55
CA ILE A 194 -19.22 -16.53 0.30
C ILE A 194 -17.71 -16.37 0.53
N GLU A 195 -16.95 -17.30 -0.03
CA GLU A 195 -15.49 -17.24 -0.04
C GLU A 195 -15.01 -17.04 -1.48
N LEU A 196 -14.22 -16.00 -1.68
CA LEU A 196 -13.51 -15.72 -2.92
C LEU A 196 -12.04 -16.09 -2.70
N ASP A 197 -11.64 -17.23 -3.27
CA ASP A 197 -10.26 -17.70 -3.26
C ASP A 197 -9.58 -17.28 -4.57
N MET A 198 -8.69 -16.28 -4.49
CA MET A 198 -7.98 -15.78 -5.68
C MET A 198 -7.04 -16.83 -6.25
N GLY A 199 -6.55 -17.79 -5.45
CA GLY A 199 -5.75 -18.90 -5.90
C GLY A 199 -6.51 -19.81 -6.87
N LYS A 200 -7.78 -20.13 -6.54
CA LYS A 200 -8.67 -20.85 -7.45
C LYS A 200 -8.95 -20.07 -8.73
N ALA A 201 -9.08 -18.74 -8.64
CA ALA A 201 -9.23 -17.88 -9.82
C ALA A 201 -8.00 -17.94 -10.74
N MET A 202 -6.79 -17.87 -10.17
CA MET A 202 -5.55 -18.02 -10.93
C MET A 202 -5.44 -19.41 -11.57
N GLU A 203 -5.87 -20.46 -10.87
CA GLU A 203 -5.88 -21.82 -11.40
C GLU A 203 -6.85 -21.98 -12.58
N GLY A 204 -8.06 -21.41 -12.49
CA GLY A 204 -9.02 -21.37 -13.59
C GLY A 204 -8.47 -20.64 -14.82
N MET A 205 -7.79 -19.51 -14.63
CA MET A 205 -7.10 -18.81 -15.72
C MET A 205 -5.96 -19.63 -16.33
N ARG A 206 -5.19 -20.35 -15.51
CA ARG A 206 -4.14 -21.26 -16.01
C ARG A 206 -4.74 -22.39 -16.85
N LYS A 207 -5.80 -23.03 -16.37
CA LYS A 207 -6.55 -24.06 -17.10
C LYS A 207 -7.08 -23.54 -18.43
N LEU A 208 -7.59 -22.31 -18.47
CA LEU A 208 -8.01 -21.68 -19.72
C LEU A 208 -6.83 -21.50 -20.71
N ALA A 209 -5.67 -21.07 -20.23
CA ALA A 209 -4.47 -20.91 -21.05
C ALA A 209 -3.86 -22.25 -21.52
N ASP A 210 -4.15 -23.33 -20.82
CA ASP A 210 -3.70 -24.69 -21.13
C ASP A 210 -4.73 -25.49 -21.98
N ASP A 211 -5.89 -24.91 -22.27
CA ASP A 211 -6.95 -25.50 -23.11
C ASP A 211 -7.19 -24.66 -24.38
N PRO A 212 -6.47 -24.95 -25.48
CA PRO A 212 -6.59 -24.21 -26.74
C PRO A 212 -8.01 -24.24 -27.32
N ALA A 213 -8.76 -25.32 -27.14
CA ALA A 213 -10.11 -25.45 -27.67
C ALA A 213 -11.09 -24.54 -26.92
N ARG A 214 -10.97 -24.47 -25.58
CA ARG A 214 -11.77 -23.56 -24.76
C ARG A 214 -11.40 -22.10 -25.02
N LEU A 215 -10.12 -21.79 -25.14
CA LEU A 215 -9.65 -20.45 -25.45
C LEU A 215 -10.08 -19.99 -26.85
N ARG A 216 -10.08 -20.91 -27.84
CA ARG A 216 -10.64 -20.66 -29.17
C ARG A 216 -12.11 -20.24 -29.10
N LYS A 217 -12.95 -20.98 -28.35
CA LYS A 217 -14.37 -20.63 -28.16
C LYS A 217 -14.57 -19.25 -27.54
N VAL A 218 -13.70 -18.87 -26.60
CA VAL A 218 -13.70 -17.52 -26.00
C VAL A 218 -13.43 -16.47 -27.08
N ILE A 219 -12.42 -16.67 -27.93
CA ILE A 219 -12.10 -15.75 -29.02
C ILE A 219 -13.24 -15.69 -30.05
N GLU A 220 -13.80 -16.85 -30.43
CA GLU A 220 -14.92 -16.96 -31.37
C GLU A 220 -16.20 -16.26 -30.87
N SER A 221 -16.42 -16.25 -29.55
CA SER A 221 -17.56 -15.55 -28.94
C SER A 221 -17.47 -14.02 -28.97
N GLY A 222 -16.37 -13.46 -29.48
CA GLY A 222 -16.12 -12.02 -29.47
C GLY A 222 -15.79 -11.47 -28.08
N ALA A 223 -15.51 -12.33 -27.10
CA ALA A 223 -15.07 -11.97 -25.76
C ALA A 223 -13.59 -11.53 -25.74
N THR A 224 -13.22 -10.64 -26.66
CA THR A 224 -11.87 -10.11 -26.81
C THR A 224 -11.86 -8.59 -26.91
N ARG A 225 -10.77 -7.97 -26.46
CA ARG A 225 -10.50 -6.53 -26.55
C ARG A 225 -9.11 -6.35 -27.16
N GLY A 226 -9.04 -5.78 -28.37
CA GLY A 226 -7.78 -5.66 -29.12
C GLY A 226 -7.16 -7.01 -29.48
N GLY A 227 -7.98 -8.01 -29.82
CA GLY A 227 -7.53 -9.37 -30.16
C GLY A 227 -7.10 -10.23 -28.97
N LYS A 228 -7.30 -9.77 -27.74
CA LYS A 228 -6.92 -10.45 -26.50
C LYS A 228 -8.15 -10.80 -25.67
N PRO A 229 -8.18 -11.90 -24.91
CA PRO A 229 -9.31 -12.23 -24.03
C PRO A 229 -9.70 -11.05 -23.13
N ASP A 230 -10.96 -10.59 -23.24
CA ASP A 230 -11.50 -9.56 -22.36
C ASP A 230 -11.93 -10.23 -21.06
N MET A 231 -11.08 -10.17 -20.04
CA MET A 231 -11.33 -10.76 -18.72
C MET A 231 -12.58 -10.18 -18.04
N GLU A 232 -13.06 -9.02 -18.50
CA GLU A 232 -14.31 -8.40 -18.04
C GLU A 232 -15.54 -8.84 -18.85
N SER A 233 -15.35 -9.67 -19.88
CA SER A 233 -16.46 -10.18 -20.68
C SER A 233 -17.39 -11.06 -19.85
N PRO A 234 -18.71 -10.95 -20.02
CA PRO A 234 -19.67 -11.83 -19.34
C PRO A 234 -19.39 -13.32 -19.56
N ALA A 235 -18.94 -13.70 -20.76
CA ALA A 235 -18.61 -15.07 -21.10
C ALA A 235 -17.42 -15.61 -20.29
N ILE A 236 -16.31 -14.87 -20.25
CA ILE A 236 -15.14 -15.27 -19.44
C ILE A 236 -15.47 -15.22 -17.95
N ARG A 237 -16.23 -14.21 -17.50
CA ARG A 237 -16.65 -14.12 -16.09
C ARG A 237 -17.50 -15.31 -15.68
N LYS A 238 -18.54 -15.67 -16.44
CA LYS A 238 -19.39 -16.84 -16.17
C LYS A 238 -18.55 -18.13 -16.12
N MET A 239 -17.62 -18.27 -17.06
CA MET A 239 -16.70 -19.39 -17.11
C MET A 239 -15.79 -19.46 -15.88
N LEU A 240 -15.17 -18.35 -15.47
CA LEU A 240 -14.35 -18.28 -14.27
C LEU A 240 -15.17 -18.50 -13.00
N MET A 241 -16.39 -17.96 -12.91
CA MET A 241 -17.29 -18.18 -11.78
C MET A 241 -17.63 -19.67 -11.61
N LYS A 242 -17.89 -20.37 -12.72
CA LYS A 242 -18.06 -21.83 -12.69
C LYS A 242 -16.81 -22.53 -12.16
N ASP A 243 -15.63 -22.17 -12.64
CA ASP A 243 -14.38 -22.81 -12.24
C ASP A 243 -13.98 -22.50 -10.78
N ILE A 244 -14.28 -21.30 -10.27
CA ILE A 244 -13.91 -20.83 -8.93
C ILE A 244 -14.92 -21.28 -7.88
N MET A 245 -16.21 -21.14 -8.17
CA MET A 245 -17.31 -21.26 -7.21
C MET A 245 -18.27 -22.42 -7.53
N GLY A 246 -18.07 -23.12 -8.65
CA GLY A 246 -18.93 -24.24 -9.05
C GLY A 246 -20.33 -23.82 -9.50
N VAL A 247 -20.56 -22.53 -9.78
CA VAL A 247 -21.87 -21.99 -10.15
C VAL A 247 -21.88 -21.42 -11.57
N GLU A 248 -22.88 -21.81 -12.35
CA GLU A 248 -23.10 -21.28 -13.71
C GLU A 248 -24.06 -20.09 -13.74
N GLU A 249 -24.92 -20.00 -12.72
CA GLU A 249 -25.91 -18.94 -12.57
C GLU A 249 -25.37 -17.79 -11.70
N PRO A 250 -25.95 -16.58 -11.81
CA PRO A 250 -25.55 -15.43 -10.99
C PRO A 250 -25.57 -15.77 -9.50
N ILE A 251 -24.58 -15.25 -8.76
CA ILE A 251 -24.55 -15.39 -7.30
C ILE A 251 -25.63 -14.49 -6.72
N PHE A 252 -26.53 -15.07 -5.92
CA PHE A 252 -27.55 -14.32 -5.22
C PHE A 252 -28.00 -15.00 -3.93
N VAL A 253 -28.57 -14.21 -3.04
CA VAL A 253 -29.39 -14.68 -1.93
C VAL A 253 -30.67 -13.84 -1.89
N THR A 254 -31.82 -14.51 -1.80
CA THR A 254 -33.14 -13.89 -1.66
C THR A 254 -33.71 -14.23 -0.30
N PHE A 255 -34.21 -13.24 0.43
CA PHE A 255 -34.75 -13.40 1.78
C PHE A 255 -35.99 -12.52 1.99
N THR A 256 -36.77 -12.82 3.03
CA THR A 256 -37.93 -12.00 3.42
C THR A 256 -37.56 -11.17 4.64
N PRO A 257 -37.37 -9.84 4.53
CA PRO A 257 -37.05 -9.01 5.67
C PRO A 257 -38.22 -8.99 6.67
N GLU A 258 -37.90 -9.16 7.95
CA GLU A 258 -38.83 -8.95 9.05
C GLU A 258 -38.93 -7.46 9.41
N ALA A 259 -39.95 -7.06 10.17
CA ALA A 259 -40.11 -5.65 10.54
C ALA A 259 -39.09 -5.19 11.60
N LYS A 260 -38.58 -6.09 12.42
CA LYS A 260 -37.71 -5.76 13.54
C LYS A 260 -36.24 -5.65 13.07
N PRO A 261 -35.55 -4.54 13.36
CA PRO A 261 -34.13 -4.43 13.07
C PRO A 261 -33.32 -5.43 13.91
N LEU A 262 -32.20 -5.91 13.35
CA LEU A 262 -31.29 -6.83 14.04
C LEU A 262 -30.54 -6.12 15.17
N PHE A 263 -30.36 -4.80 15.05
CA PHE A 263 -29.77 -3.94 16.08
C PHE A 263 -30.27 -2.49 15.92
N ASP A 264 -30.14 -1.69 16.97
CA ASP A 264 -30.49 -0.27 16.92
C ASP A 264 -29.38 0.52 16.22
N TYR A 265 -29.60 0.83 14.94
CA TYR A 265 -28.65 1.55 14.10
C TYR A 265 -28.32 2.93 14.67
N ASN A 266 -29.32 3.72 15.04
CA ASN A 266 -29.12 5.08 15.48
C ASN A 266 -28.38 5.12 16.83
N ALA A 267 -28.71 4.21 17.74
CA ALA A 267 -28.01 4.13 19.02
C ALA A 267 -26.55 3.66 18.89
N GLU A 268 -26.24 2.76 17.96
CA GLU A 268 -24.86 2.36 17.69
C GLU A 268 -24.06 3.46 16.97
N VAL A 269 -24.63 4.11 15.95
CA VAL A 269 -23.99 5.23 15.25
C VAL A 269 -23.73 6.42 16.17
N ALA A 270 -24.65 6.73 17.09
CA ALA A 270 -24.46 7.80 18.07
C ALA A 270 -23.27 7.55 19.02
N LYS A 271 -22.88 6.28 19.23
CA LYS A 271 -21.70 5.90 20.01
C LYS A 271 -20.44 5.77 19.15
N ALA A 272 -20.60 5.62 17.84
CA ALA A 272 -19.53 5.47 16.88
C ALA A 272 -18.87 6.83 16.58
N SER A 273 -17.60 6.79 16.19
CA SER A 273 -16.89 7.98 15.71
C SER A 273 -17.28 8.22 14.25
N ALA A 274 -17.97 9.33 13.97
CA ALA A 274 -18.35 9.72 12.60
C ALA A 274 -17.10 9.92 11.69
N LYS A 275 -16.03 10.45 12.28
CA LYS A 275 -14.69 10.45 11.72
C LYS A 275 -13.78 9.84 12.78
N PRO A 276 -13.03 8.76 12.48
CA PRO A 276 -11.95 8.33 13.36
C PRO A 276 -11.08 9.55 13.67
N ASP A 277 -10.67 9.74 14.90
CA ASP A 277 -9.71 10.76 15.32
C ASP A 277 -8.49 10.09 15.94
N THR A 278 -7.55 10.86 16.49
CA THR A 278 -6.35 10.26 17.08
C THR A 278 -6.72 9.36 18.27
N ALA A 279 -7.72 9.77 19.07
CA ALA A 279 -8.18 9.00 20.23
C ALA A 279 -8.75 7.63 19.81
N PHE A 280 -9.45 7.55 18.67
CA PHE A 280 -9.96 6.30 18.11
C PHE A 280 -8.85 5.25 17.92
N TYR A 281 -7.75 5.61 17.27
CA TYR A 281 -6.64 4.69 17.03
C TYR A 281 -5.80 4.44 18.28
N VAL A 282 -5.66 5.45 19.14
CA VAL A 282 -5.00 5.30 20.45
C VAL A 282 -5.71 4.26 21.31
N ASN A 283 -7.03 4.34 21.39
CA ASN A 283 -7.84 3.42 22.20
C ASN A 283 -7.77 1.98 21.69
N ALA A 284 -7.51 1.78 20.41
CA ALA A 284 -7.28 0.47 19.81
C ALA A 284 -5.85 -0.06 19.91
N GLY A 285 -4.92 0.70 20.50
CA GLY A 285 -3.51 0.34 20.54
C GLY A 285 -2.83 0.39 19.17
N VAL A 286 -3.44 1.05 18.18
CA VAL A 286 -2.88 1.29 16.85
C VAL A 286 -1.91 2.48 16.88
N LEU A 287 -2.26 3.48 17.67
CA LEU A 287 -1.38 4.57 18.08
C LEU A 287 -1.02 4.42 19.56
N PRO A 288 0.20 4.81 19.96
CA PRO A 288 0.56 4.79 21.36
C PRO A 288 -0.24 5.84 22.16
N LYS A 289 -0.74 5.47 23.35
CA LYS A 289 -1.53 6.37 24.23
C LYS A 289 -0.80 7.63 24.65
N THR A 290 0.49 7.49 24.88
CA THR A 290 1.41 8.59 25.12
C THR A 290 2.54 8.43 24.13
N LEU A 291 3.11 9.55 23.72
CA LEU A 291 4.39 9.48 23.04
C LEU A 291 5.37 8.70 23.91
N PRO A 292 6.07 7.68 23.37
CA PRO A 292 7.16 7.09 24.13
C PRO A 292 8.11 8.23 24.51
N ALA A 293 8.59 8.24 25.75
CA ALA A 293 9.67 9.15 26.08
C ALA A 293 10.79 8.93 25.06
N ALA A 294 11.39 10.02 24.57
CA ALA A 294 12.55 9.90 23.70
C ALA A 294 13.55 8.99 24.41
N ALA A 295 13.94 7.89 23.78
CA ALA A 295 14.92 7.02 24.40
C ALA A 295 16.22 7.82 24.54
N LYS A 296 16.93 7.70 25.66
CA LYS A 296 18.30 8.22 25.75
C LYS A 296 19.13 7.62 24.59
N PRO A 297 19.90 8.42 23.83
CA PRO A 297 20.34 9.80 24.12
C PRO A 297 19.50 10.91 23.45
N PHE A 298 18.30 10.64 22.95
CA PHE A 298 17.49 11.62 22.21
C PHE A 298 16.66 12.56 23.11
N ASP A 299 16.93 12.54 24.42
CA ASP A 299 16.35 13.52 25.35
C ASP A 299 16.74 14.94 24.91
N GLY A 300 15.75 15.79 24.65
CA GLY A 300 15.97 17.18 24.24
C GLY A 300 15.99 17.43 22.74
N VAL A 301 15.74 16.43 21.89
CA VAL A 301 15.43 16.67 20.47
C VAL A 301 14.14 17.50 20.35
N LYS A 302 14.18 18.56 19.55
CA LYS A 302 13.07 19.47 19.28
C LYS A 302 12.73 19.48 17.80
N PHE A 303 11.43 19.61 17.53
CA PHE A 303 10.86 19.73 16.19
C PHE A 303 10.18 21.08 16.08
N ALA A 304 10.47 21.83 15.03
CA ALA A 304 9.86 23.13 14.77
C ALA A 304 9.52 23.26 13.28
N VAL A 305 8.38 23.87 12.96
CA VAL A 305 8.07 24.17 11.55
C VAL A 305 8.98 25.29 11.07
N GLU A 306 9.72 25.05 9.99
CA GLU A 306 10.47 26.10 9.28
C GLU A 306 9.54 26.88 8.35
N SER A 307 8.76 26.14 7.56
CA SER A 307 7.80 26.72 6.62
C SER A 307 6.71 25.71 6.29
N ALA A 308 5.54 26.20 5.90
CA ALA A 308 4.48 25.41 5.30
C ALA A 308 3.94 26.19 4.11
N LYS A 309 4.02 25.63 2.90
CA LYS A 309 3.65 26.33 1.67
C LYS A 309 3.00 25.41 0.65
N ARG A 310 2.16 25.99 -0.21
CA ARG A 310 1.60 25.28 -1.36
C ARG A 310 2.64 25.13 -2.47
N GLU A 311 2.76 23.93 -3.01
CA GLU A 311 3.58 23.58 -4.15
C GLU A 311 2.66 23.14 -5.30
N PRO A 312 2.22 24.07 -6.17
CA PRO A 312 1.29 23.75 -7.25
C PRO A 312 1.90 22.86 -8.35
N LYS A 313 3.23 22.83 -8.44
CA LYS A 313 3.98 22.03 -9.41
C LYS A 313 5.00 21.15 -8.67
N SER A 314 4.58 19.95 -8.27
CA SER A 314 5.49 18.89 -7.83
C SER A 314 5.40 17.70 -8.77
N PHE A 315 6.41 16.83 -8.74
CA PHE A 315 6.41 15.57 -9.49
C PHE A 315 5.18 14.69 -9.16
N PHE A 316 4.64 14.84 -7.95
CA PHE A 316 3.47 14.09 -7.45
C PHE A 316 2.16 14.90 -7.49
N GLY A 317 2.14 16.02 -8.22
CA GLY A 317 1.00 16.93 -8.32
C GLY A 317 0.98 18.02 -7.23
N PRO A 318 -0.08 18.85 -7.20
CA PRO A 318 -0.22 19.91 -6.20
C PRO A 318 -0.21 19.37 -4.78
N ARG A 319 0.60 19.94 -3.89
CA ARG A 319 0.69 19.55 -2.47
C ARG A 319 0.92 20.74 -1.56
N ILE A 320 0.71 20.58 -0.26
CA ILE A 320 1.27 21.46 0.77
C ILE A 320 2.53 20.78 1.29
N ALA A 321 3.66 21.47 1.25
CA ALA A 321 4.92 21.01 1.81
C ALA A 321 5.16 21.71 3.16
N VAL A 322 5.21 20.94 4.23
CA VAL A 322 5.60 21.40 5.56
C VAL A 322 7.03 20.99 5.81
N LYS A 323 7.94 21.96 5.83
CA LYS A 323 9.33 21.72 6.16
C LYS A 323 9.54 21.87 7.66
N VAL A 324 10.14 20.85 8.27
CA VAL A 324 10.30 20.75 9.73
C VAL A 324 11.77 20.69 10.08
N ASN A 325 12.22 21.60 10.93
CA ASN A 325 13.55 21.63 11.53
C ASN A 325 13.64 20.72 12.74
N VAL A 326 14.68 19.89 12.77
CA VAL A 326 15.04 19.02 13.88
C VAL A 326 16.31 19.57 14.52
N THR A 327 16.27 19.85 15.81
CA THR A 327 17.42 20.32 16.60
C THR A 327 17.64 19.35 17.76
N ALA A 328 18.88 18.93 18.00
CA ALA A 328 19.22 18.13 19.18
C ALA A 328 20.21 18.88 20.09
N PRO A 329 20.49 18.34 21.29
CA PRO A 329 21.52 18.86 22.18
C PRO A 329 22.89 18.95 21.48
N ALA A 330 23.69 19.96 21.83
CA ALA A 330 24.96 20.27 21.16
C ALA A 330 26.01 19.15 21.25
N ASP A 331 25.90 18.28 22.25
CA ASP A 331 26.77 17.15 22.54
C ASP A 331 26.28 15.83 21.94
N ALA A 332 25.10 15.79 21.32
CA ALA A 332 24.55 14.60 20.70
C ALA A 332 24.89 14.53 19.21
N SER A 333 25.61 13.48 18.80
CA SER A 333 25.70 13.10 17.38
C SER A 333 24.47 12.29 17.02
N PHE A 334 23.56 12.90 16.25
CA PHE A 334 22.35 12.23 15.78
C PHE A 334 22.19 12.33 14.27
N MET A 335 21.44 11.39 13.70
CA MET A 335 21.12 11.35 12.28
C MET A 335 19.66 10.90 12.14
N PRO A 336 18.75 11.71 11.58
CA PRO A 336 17.41 11.25 11.29
C PRO A 336 17.45 10.25 10.12
N LEU A 337 16.78 9.11 10.26
CA LEU A 337 16.83 8.02 9.28
C LEU A 337 15.55 7.95 8.46
N ARG A 338 14.41 7.95 9.15
CA ARG A 338 13.08 7.81 8.57
C ARG A 338 12.07 8.57 9.41
N THR A 339 11.04 9.08 8.77
CA THR A 339 9.92 9.70 9.46
C THR A 339 8.64 8.98 9.06
N GLU A 340 7.79 8.73 10.04
CA GLU A 340 6.44 8.24 9.85
C GLU A 340 5.47 9.25 10.44
N VAL A 341 4.74 9.93 9.58
CA VAL A 341 3.62 10.79 10.00
C VAL A 341 2.42 9.89 10.24
N PHE A 342 1.90 9.91 11.46
CA PHE A 342 0.71 9.15 11.83
C PHE A 342 -0.55 9.89 11.43
N THR A 343 -0.63 11.19 11.70
CA THR A 343 -1.85 11.97 11.53
C THR A 343 -1.55 13.42 11.16
N ILE A 344 -2.42 13.99 10.34
CA ILE A 344 -2.44 15.41 9.99
C ILE A 344 -3.88 15.87 10.18
N GLU A 345 -4.12 16.83 11.07
CA GLU A 345 -5.45 17.30 11.45
C GLU A 345 -5.62 18.77 11.06
N ASP A 346 -6.75 19.13 10.45
CA ASP A 346 -7.15 20.51 10.25
C ASP A 346 -7.73 21.15 11.53
N THR A 347 -8.12 22.41 11.46
CA THR A 347 -8.69 23.15 12.60
C THR A 347 -10.01 22.58 13.11
N SER A 348 -10.77 21.86 12.27
CA SER A 348 -11.97 21.13 12.68
C SER A 348 -11.66 19.81 13.39
N GLY A 349 -10.40 19.37 13.39
CA GLY A 349 -9.97 18.06 13.86
C GLY A 349 -10.17 16.95 12.84
N ALA A 350 -10.55 17.28 11.60
CA ALA A 350 -10.66 16.30 10.54
C ALA A 350 -9.28 15.94 9.99
N TYR A 351 -9.11 14.69 9.57
CA TYR A 351 -7.87 14.26 8.93
C TYR A 351 -7.71 14.88 7.55
N LEU A 352 -6.49 15.36 7.29
CA LEU A 352 -6.06 15.77 5.96
C LEU A 352 -5.39 14.60 5.25
N ASP A 353 -5.74 14.44 3.98
CA ASP A 353 -5.17 13.41 3.12
C ASP A 353 -3.66 13.63 2.93
N MET A 354 -2.88 12.58 3.16
CA MET A 354 -1.51 12.48 2.63
C MET A 354 -1.56 11.97 1.18
N PRO A 355 -0.67 12.43 0.29
CA PRO A 355 -0.54 11.82 -1.04
C PRO A 355 -0.26 10.31 -0.92
N GLU A 356 -0.75 9.53 -1.88
CA GLU A 356 -0.64 8.05 -1.89
C GLU A 356 0.81 7.57 -1.73
N ALA A 357 1.01 6.29 -1.35
CA ALA A 357 2.26 5.73 -0.81
C ALA A 357 3.59 6.08 -1.52
N GLY A 358 3.60 6.53 -2.78
CA GLY A 358 4.77 7.09 -3.47
C GLY A 358 5.11 8.56 -3.13
N GLY A 359 4.21 9.27 -2.45
CA GLY A 359 4.32 10.65 -1.98
C GLY A 359 4.58 10.77 -0.47
N ARG A 360 4.86 9.66 0.23
CA ARG A 360 5.47 9.67 1.58
C ARG A 360 6.93 10.15 1.55
N GLY A 361 7.24 11.04 0.62
CA GLY A 361 8.56 11.62 0.44
C GLY A 361 8.84 12.56 1.59
N THR A 362 9.19 12.01 2.74
CA THR A 362 10.13 12.67 3.63
C THR A 362 11.44 12.71 2.89
N SER A 363 11.62 13.73 2.05
CA SER A 363 12.92 14.09 1.55
C SER A 363 13.70 14.68 2.71
N PHE A 364 14.71 13.95 3.17
CA PHE A 364 15.78 14.57 3.94
C PHE A 364 16.61 15.37 2.94
N GLY A 365 16.42 16.69 2.90
CA GLY A 365 17.33 17.57 2.16
C GLY A 365 18.74 17.30 2.67
N GLY A 366 19.61 16.78 1.80
CA GLY A 366 20.97 16.28 2.08
C GLY A 366 21.42 16.34 3.54
N MET A 367 21.37 15.21 4.25
CA MET A 367 21.82 15.13 5.63
C MET A 367 23.29 15.54 5.72
N THR A 368 23.58 16.69 6.32
CA THR A 368 24.95 17.00 6.75
C THR A 368 25.22 16.26 8.05
N LEU A 369 26.14 15.29 8.00
CA LEU A 369 26.58 14.41 9.10
C LEU A 369 27.39 15.12 10.21
N ASN A 370 27.12 16.40 10.47
CA ASN A 370 27.77 17.13 11.56
C ASN A 370 26.76 18.01 12.32
N SER A 371 26.70 17.76 13.63
CA SER A 371 25.64 18.04 14.62
C SER A 371 25.36 19.49 14.98
N SER A 372 25.59 20.46 14.09
CA SER A 372 25.22 21.87 14.33
C SER A 372 24.16 22.43 13.39
N ARG A 373 23.83 21.71 12.30
CA ARG A 373 22.84 22.18 11.33
C ARG A 373 21.49 21.54 11.59
N PRO A 374 20.40 22.32 11.68
CA PRO A 374 19.07 21.76 11.76
C PRO A 374 18.83 20.86 10.55
N THR A 375 18.35 19.65 10.80
CA THR A 375 17.97 18.76 9.70
C THR A 375 16.53 19.04 9.32
N THR A 376 16.26 19.16 8.03
CA THR A 376 14.91 19.41 7.51
C THR A 376 14.30 18.13 6.94
N PHE A 377 13.04 17.86 7.27
CA PHE A 377 12.24 16.90 6.52
C PHE A 377 10.93 17.55 6.06
N ASP A 378 10.41 17.06 4.94
CA ASP A 378 9.17 17.54 4.36
C ASP A 378 8.01 16.60 4.67
N VAL A 379 6.87 17.16 5.09
CA VAL A 379 5.58 16.49 5.14
C VAL A 379 4.74 16.98 3.97
N ALA A 380 4.36 16.06 3.10
CA ALA A 380 3.46 16.35 1.99
C ALA A 380 2.01 16.11 2.40
N ILE A 381 1.16 17.11 2.18
CA ILE A 381 -0.29 17.04 2.37
C ILE A 381 -0.93 17.22 1.00
N LYS A 382 -1.97 16.46 0.69
CA LYS A 382 -2.74 16.64 -0.54
C LYS A 382 -3.28 18.07 -0.57
N ASN A 383 -3.12 18.75 -1.71
CA ASN A 383 -3.55 20.14 -1.82
C ASN A 383 -5.08 20.22 -1.79
N ASP A 384 -5.62 20.87 -0.75
CA ASP A 384 -6.99 21.37 -0.71
C ASP A 384 -6.91 22.88 -0.48
N ASP A 385 -7.43 23.66 -1.42
CA ASP A 385 -7.34 25.12 -1.41
C ASP A 385 -8.07 25.75 -0.21
N LYS A 386 -8.95 25.00 0.46
CA LYS A 386 -9.64 25.42 1.69
C LYS A 386 -8.78 25.30 2.94
N VAL A 387 -7.72 24.49 2.90
CA VAL A 387 -6.87 24.24 4.07
C VAL A 387 -5.83 25.35 4.18
N THR A 388 -6.12 26.36 5.00
CA THR A 388 -5.18 27.46 5.29
C THR A 388 -4.35 27.23 6.55
N LYS A 389 -4.79 26.31 7.41
CA LYS A 389 -4.13 25.98 8.68
C LYS A 389 -4.23 24.49 8.98
N VAL A 390 -3.14 23.92 9.48
CA VAL A 390 -3.08 22.57 10.03
C VAL A 390 -3.03 22.70 11.55
N LYS A 391 -4.01 22.12 12.24
CA LYS A 391 -4.06 22.13 13.71
C LYS A 391 -2.92 21.30 14.30
N ARG A 392 -2.66 20.14 13.71
CA ARG A 392 -1.68 19.20 14.25
C ARG A 392 -1.08 18.29 13.19
N ILE A 393 0.23 18.06 13.29
CA ILE A 393 0.94 16.94 12.64
C ILE A 393 1.59 16.12 13.74
N PHE A 394 1.41 14.82 13.71
CA PHE A 394 1.88 13.91 14.75
C PHE A 394 2.46 12.65 14.13
N GLY A 395 3.61 12.19 14.65
CA GLY A 395 4.33 11.07 14.08
C GLY A 395 5.53 10.64 14.92
N ILE A 396 6.36 9.78 14.33
CA ILE A 396 7.68 9.39 14.84
C ILE A 396 8.75 9.69 13.80
N MET A 397 9.93 10.05 14.29
CA MET A 397 11.15 10.08 13.52
C MET A 397 12.09 9.05 14.10
N THR A 398 12.45 8.04 13.33
CA THR A 398 13.56 7.16 13.73
C THR A 398 14.85 7.94 13.54
N MET A 399 15.60 8.04 14.63
CA MET A 399 16.89 8.71 14.67
C MET A 399 17.95 7.70 15.08
N ALA A 400 19.14 7.87 14.53
CA ALA A 400 20.35 7.18 14.93
C ALA A 400 21.22 8.09 15.81
N THR A 401 21.99 7.48 16.70
CA THR A 401 23.11 8.09 17.42
C THR A 401 24.36 7.25 17.20
N TYR A 402 25.53 7.87 17.31
CA TYR A 402 26.82 7.18 17.29
C TYR A 402 27.81 7.92 18.20
N SER A 403 28.79 7.21 18.75
CA SER A 403 29.83 7.82 19.61
C SER A 403 30.94 8.45 18.77
N LYS A 404 31.26 7.83 17.63
CA LYS A 404 32.33 8.24 16.74
C LYS A 404 32.05 7.80 15.31
N MET A 405 32.52 8.59 14.36
CA MET A 405 32.65 8.22 12.97
C MET A 405 34.12 7.87 12.68
N SER A 406 34.37 6.71 12.07
CA SER A 406 35.72 6.32 11.63
C SER A 406 35.73 6.01 10.14
N GLU A 407 36.76 6.48 9.41
CA GLU A 407 37.01 6.06 8.03
C GLU A 407 38.02 4.91 8.06
N VAL A 408 37.65 3.79 7.46
CA VAL A 408 38.46 2.57 7.40
C VAL A 408 38.81 2.29 5.95
N ASP A 409 40.12 2.26 5.67
CA ASP A 409 40.63 1.82 4.37
C ASP A 409 40.53 0.29 4.26
N LEU A 410 39.81 -0.18 3.25
CA LEU A 410 39.65 -1.61 2.95
C LEU A 410 40.65 -2.11 1.91
N GLY A 411 41.53 -1.22 1.43
CA GLY A 411 42.55 -1.51 0.43
C GLY A 411 42.05 -1.37 -1.01
N GLU A 412 42.94 -1.69 -1.94
CA GLU A 412 42.64 -1.79 -3.36
C GLU A 412 41.91 -3.11 -3.66
N ILE A 413 40.80 -3.02 -4.39
CA ILE A 413 40.06 -4.19 -4.88
C ILE A 413 39.76 -4.07 -6.36
N GLU A 414 39.57 -5.23 -6.99
CA GLU A 414 39.04 -5.33 -8.34
C GLU A 414 37.50 -5.19 -8.30
N LEU A 415 36.94 -4.23 -9.06
CA LEU A 415 35.51 -3.96 -9.08
C LEU A 415 34.78 -4.97 -9.97
N LYS A 416 34.52 -6.16 -9.40
CA LYS A 416 33.75 -7.22 -10.06
C LYS A 416 32.73 -7.89 -9.15
N PRO A 417 31.65 -8.46 -9.70
CA PRO A 417 30.75 -9.34 -8.95
C PRO A 417 31.51 -10.43 -8.17
N GLY A 418 31.14 -10.63 -6.91
CA GLY A 418 31.79 -11.51 -5.94
C GLY A 418 32.97 -10.91 -5.17
N ALA A 419 33.45 -9.72 -5.52
CA ALA A 419 34.58 -9.10 -4.82
C ALA A 419 34.25 -8.83 -3.35
N LYS A 420 35.08 -9.34 -2.43
CA LYS A 420 34.93 -9.15 -0.99
C LYS A 420 35.77 -7.96 -0.51
N LEU A 421 35.15 -7.10 0.27
CA LEU A 421 35.63 -5.82 0.75
C LEU A 421 35.93 -5.90 2.25
N GLY A 422 37.17 -6.27 2.56
CA GLY A 422 37.73 -6.22 3.91
C GLY A 422 37.02 -7.04 5.00
N LYS A 423 37.29 -6.70 6.26
CA LYS A 423 36.87 -7.46 7.46
C LYS A 423 35.38 -7.42 7.78
N TYR A 424 34.64 -6.52 7.12
CA TYR A 424 33.22 -6.23 7.36
C TYR A 424 32.27 -7.12 6.53
N GLY A 425 32.81 -8.04 5.72
CA GLY A 425 32.00 -8.96 4.92
C GLY A 425 31.17 -8.24 3.87
N ILE A 426 31.66 -7.11 3.37
CA ILE A 426 31.04 -6.36 2.28
C ILE A 426 31.36 -7.11 0.97
N VAL A 427 30.37 -7.31 0.10
CA VAL A 427 30.53 -8.08 -1.15
C VAL A 427 29.88 -7.32 -2.30
N ILE A 428 30.63 -7.05 -3.37
CA ILE A 428 30.05 -6.53 -4.62
C ILE A 428 29.24 -7.65 -5.25
N LYS A 429 27.92 -7.53 -5.31
CA LYS A 429 27.08 -8.56 -5.91
C LYS A 429 26.97 -8.43 -7.42
N ASP A 430 26.81 -7.19 -7.89
CA ASP A 430 26.44 -6.94 -9.27
C ASP A 430 26.91 -5.55 -9.72
N ILE A 431 27.26 -5.41 -11.00
CA ILE A 431 27.62 -4.15 -11.64
C ILE A 431 26.88 -4.08 -12.98
N LYS A 432 25.76 -3.35 -13.02
CA LYS A 432 24.90 -3.23 -14.21
C LYS A 432 25.07 -1.88 -14.90
N ALA A 433 25.01 -1.84 -16.22
CA ALA A 433 24.70 -0.60 -16.92
C ALA A 433 23.18 -0.35 -16.88
N MET A 434 22.78 0.87 -16.54
CA MET A 434 21.42 1.37 -16.54
C MET A 434 21.32 2.54 -17.51
N GLY A 435 20.41 2.45 -18.48
CA GLY A 435 20.25 3.43 -19.56
C GLY A 435 20.87 2.98 -20.89
N GLN A 436 20.57 3.72 -21.95
CA GLN A 436 21.10 3.49 -23.31
C GLN A 436 22.00 4.65 -23.74
N GLY A 437 23.06 4.34 -24.49
CA GLY A 437 24.00 5.32 -25.05
C GLY A 437 24.97 5.92 -24.03
N ASN A 438 25.45 7.14 -24.30
CA ASN A 438 26.49 7.83 -23.53
C ASN A 438 26.06 8.24 -22.10
N ASN A 439 24.79 8.02 -21.74
CA ASN A 439 24.24 8.28 -20.41
C ASN A 439 24.06 6.98 -19.59
N ALA A 440 24.71 5.87 -20.00
CA ALA A 440 24.66 4.62 -19.28
C ALA A 440 25.29 4.79 -17.89
N MET A 441 24.44 4.86 -16.88
CA MET A 441 24.81 4.87 -15.47
C MET A 441 25.26 3.45 -15.07
N ARG A 442 26.36 3.30 -14.33
CA ARG A 442 26.71 2.00 -13.73
C ARG A 442 26.06 1.89 -12.35
N GLN A 443 25.34 0.82 -12.08
CA GLN A 443 24.77 0.45 -10.78
C GLN A 443 25.64 -0.65 -10.14
N VAL A 444 26.27 -0.35 -9.00
CA VAL A 444 26.97 -1.34 -8.16
C VAL A 444 26.08 -1.76 -7.00
N THR A 445 25.76 -3.05 -6.87
CA THR A 445 25.01 -3.60 -5.73
C THR A 445 25.97 -4.23 -4.73
N ILE A 446 25.79 -3.95 -3.44
CA ILE A 446 26.67 -4.44 -2.38
C ILE A 446 25.83 -5.19 -1.33
N ASP A 447 26.32 -6.34 -0.86
CA ASP A 447 25.74 -7.07 0.26
C ASP A 447 26.71 -7.00 1.46
N THR A 448 26.22 -7.00 2.70
CA THR A 448 27.06 -6.94 3.90
C THR A 448 26.74 -8.10 4.85
N GLU A 449 27.68 -9.02 5.07
CA GLU A 449 27.47 -10.21 5.91
C GLU A 449 27.43 -9.88 7.42
N LYS A 450 28.22 -8.89 7.87
CA LYS A 450 28.36 -8.55 9.31
C LYS A 450 27.62 -7.28 9.74
N ASN A 451 26.91 -6.65 8.80
CA ASN A 451 26.11 -5.43 8.96
C ASN A 451 26.69 -4.40 9.97
N PRO A 452 27.92 -3.90 9.75
CA PRO A 452 28.35 -2.73 10.50
C PRO A 452 27.45 -1.55 10.13
N ALA A 453 27.26 -0.61 11.06
CA ALA A 453 26.55 0.63 10.78
C ALA A 453 27.40 1.49 9.80
N LEU A 454 27.24 1.21 8.51
CA LEU A 454 27.97 1.89 7.43
C LEU A 454 27.33 3.27 7.21
N GLY A 455 28.18 4.29 7.21
CA GLY A 455 27.79 5.65 6.84
C GLY A 455 28.02 5.98 5.39
N ALA A 456 29.13 5.52 4.83
CA ALA A 456 29.46 5.74 3.43
C ALA A 456 30.44 4.70 2.91
N ILE A 457 30.44 4.48 1.59
CA ILE A 457 31.49 3.74 0.89
C ILE A 457 31.97 4.62 -0.25
N LYS A 458 33.28 4.86 -0.28
CA LYS A 458 33.95 5.68 -1.28
C LYS A 458 34.96 4.83 -2.03
N PHE A 459 35.00 5.03 -3.34
CA PHE A 459 35.92 4.38 -4.26
C PHE A 459 36.81 5.43 -4.86
N PHE A 460 38.11 5.17 -4.83
CA PHE A 460 39.14 6.05 -5.36
C PHE A 460 39.89 5.33 -6.48
N ASP A 461 40.20 6.04 -7.57
CA ASP A 461 41.08 5.51 -8.60
C ASP A 461 42.55 5.47 -8.15
N ALA A 462 43.43 4.98 -9.03
CA ALA A 462 44.87 4.89 -8.76
C ALA A 462 45.55 6.26 -8.51
N SER A 463 44.92 7.38 -8.91
CA SER A 463 45.40 8.73 -8.62
C SER A 463 44.95 9.25 -7.25
N GLY A 464 44.12 8.47 -6.54
CA GLY A 464 43.49 8.88 -5.29
C GLY A 464 42.27 9.79 -5.48
N LYS A 465 41.78 9.95 -6.70
CA LYS A 465 40.58 10.74 -6.98
C LYS A 465 39.34 9.91 -6.67
N GLU A 466 38.39 10.50 -5.94
CA GLU A 466 37.09 9.88 -5.69
C GLU A 466 36.34 9.73 -7.02
N VAL A 467 36.08 8.47 -7.41
CA VAL A 467 35.34 8.11 -8.63
C VAL A 467 33.91 7.69 -8.33
N LEU A 468 33.64 7.32 -7.08
CA LEU A 468 32.33 6.91 -6.64
C LEU A 468 32.22 7.13 -5.13
N SER A 469 31.13 7.74 -4.68
CA SER A 469 30.81 7.85 -3.25
C SER A 469 29.35 7.54 -3.03
N MET A 470 29.10 6.86 -1.93
CA MET A 470 27.80 6.34 -1.57
C MET A 470 27.54 6.71 -0.13
N GLY A 471 26.53 7.54 0.13
CA GLY A 471 25.95 7.63 1.46
C GLY A 471 25.13 6.37 1.72
N ALA A 472 25.48 5.62 2.76
CA ALA A 472 24.64 4.55 3.27
C ALA A 472 23.78 5.13 4.40
N THR A 473 22.46 5.14 4.21
CA THR A 473 21.57 5.24 5.37
C THR A 473 21.62 3.87 6.04
N PRO A 474 22.05 3.75 7.30
CA PRO A 474 22.01 2.46 7.97
C PRO A 474 20.55 1.98 7.97
N GLN A 475 20.31 0.78 7.44
CA GLN A 475 18.99 0.17 7.41
C GLN A 475 18.95 -0.99 8.39
N LYS A 476 17.74 -1.41 8.79
CA LYS A 476 17.52 -2.43 9.81
C LYS A 476 18.31 -3.71 9.51
N LYS A 477 18.68 -4.42 10.60
CA LYS A 477 19.55 -5.61 10.66
C LYS A 477 19.31 -6.73 9.63
N THR A 478 18.16 -6.76 8.98
CA THR A 478 17.69 -7.83 8.10
C THR A 478 17.65 -7.45 6.62
N GLU A 479 17.88 -6.18 6.28
CA GLU A 479 17.67 -5.69 4.91
C GLU A 479 18.99 -5.56 4.14
N ARG A 480 18.97 -6.19 2.98
CA ARG A 480 20.02 -6.14 1.97
C ARG A 480 20.14 -4.72 1.41
N GLN A 481 21.28 -4.06 1.59
CA GLN A 481 21.48 -2.69 1.09
C GLN A 481 21.80 -2.66 -0.42
N SER A 482 20.77 -2.63 -1.26
CA SER A 482 20.97 -2.36 -2.69
C SER A 482 21.08 -0.87 -2.92
N MET A 483 22.25 -0.40 -3.34
CA MET A 483 22.51 1.01 -3.61
C MET A 483 22.69 1.22 -5.12
N HIS A 484 22.20 2.36 -5.62
CA HIS A 484 22.17 2.66 -7.05
C HIS A 484 23.07 3.84 -7.36
N PHE A 485 23.76 3.76 -8.50
CA PHE A 485 24.75 4.74 -8.89
C PHE A 485 24.46 5.26 -10.30
N GLY A 486 24.80 6.53 -10.48
CA GLY A 486 24.90 7.18 -11.76
C GLY A 486 26.24 7.88 -11.85
N ASN A 487 27.20 7.27 -12.53
CA ASN A 487 28.41 7.96 -12.97
C ASN A 487 28.41 7.96 -14.50
N SER A 488 28.67 9.12 -15.10
CA SER A 488 28.89 9.26 -16.54
C SER A 488 30.26 8.73 -16.98
N SER A 489 31.20 8.58 -16.05
CA SER A 489 32.52 8.04 -16.30
C SER A 489 32.57 6.52 -16.09
N PRO A 490 33.39 5.79 -16.88
CA PRO A 490 33.63 4.37 -16.65
C PRO A 490 34.19 4.15 -15.24
N LEU A 491 33.68 3.13 -14.55
CA LEU A 491 34.26 2.67 -13.29
C LEU A 491 35.65 2.08 -13.59
N PRO A 492 36.69 2.40 -12.79
CA PRO A 492 37.99 1.79 -12.98
C PRO A 492 37.92 0.29 -12.65
N GLU A 493 38.77 -0.53 -13.30
CA GLU A 493 38.83 -1.97 -13.01
C GLU A 493 39.26 -2.25 -11.56
N LYS A 494 40.08 -1.35 -11.01
CA LYS A 494 40.55 -1.38 -9.63
C LYS A 494 40.27 -0.06 -8.93
N ALA A 495 39.90 -0.13 -7.66
CA ALA A 495 39.72 1.04 -6.84
C ALA A 495 40.15 0.78 -5.39
N THR A 496 40.74 1.78 -4.75
CA THR A 496 40.87 1.80 -3.29
C THR A 496 39.50 2.09 -2.69
N VAL A 497 39.09 1.29 -1.72
CA VAL A 497 37.78 1.44 -1.10
C VAL A 497 37.91 1.86 0.34
N LYS A 498 37.27 2.96 0.69
CA LYS A 498 37.18 3.43 2.07
C LYS A 498 35.74 3.38 2.53
N VAL A 499 35.53 2.95 3.76
CA VAL A 499 34.21 2.89 4.37
C VAL A 499 34.16 3.76 5.62
N THR A 500 33.06 4.47 5.77
CA THR A 500 32.73 5.18 7.01
C THR A 500 31.92 4.25 7.90
N ILE A 501 32.37 4.07 9.15
CA ILE A 501 31.73 3.24 10.17
C ILE A 501 31.26 4.15 11.31
N TYR A 502 30.04 3.91 11.78
CA TYR A 502 29.50 4.51 13.00
C TYR A 502 29.71 3.58 14.18
N ASP A 503 30.56 4.00 15.12
CA ASP A 503 30.80 3.28 16.37
C ASP A 503 29.63 3.51 17.35
N ASP A 504 29.29 2.49 18.13
CA ASP A 504 28.17 2.50 19.09
C ASP A 504 26.82 2.93 18.51
N TYR A 505 26.57 2.58 17.24
CA TYR A 505 25.34 2.91 16.53
C TYR A 505 24.09 2.38 17.27
N LYS A 506 23.15 3.28 17.54
CA LYS A 506 21.84 2.94 18.12
C LYS A 506 20.74 3.69 17.40
N GLU A 507 19.61 3.02 17.18
CA GLU A 507 18.39 3.64 16.68
C GLU A 507 17.38 3.79 17.80
N ALA A 508 16.61 4.87 17.77
CA ALA A 508 15.36 4.94 18.49
C ALA A 508 14.31 5.75 17.71
N ASP A 509 13.05 5.46 17.99
CA ASP A 509 11.94 6.26 17.50
C ASP A 509 11.73 7.44 18.44
N VAL A 510 11.89 8.65 17.90
CA VAL A 510 11.69 9.91 18.59
C VAL A 510 10.36 10.49 18.11
N PRO A 511 9.35 10.57 18.98
CA PRO A 511 8.08 11.11 18.57
C PRO A 511 8.10 12.62 18.42
N PHE A 512 7.24 13.12 17.54
CA PHE A 512 7.06 14.56 17.34
C PHE A 512 5.59 14.94 17.23
N GLU A 513 5.29 16.16 17.67
CA GLU A 513 3.99 16.80 17.54
C GLU A 513 4.24 18.26 17.14
N LEU A 514 3.66 18.67 16.02
CA LEU A 514 3.68 20.04 15.52
C LEU A 514 2.26 20.58 15.59
N LYS A 515 2.06 21.81 16.06
CA LYS A 515 0.74 22.41 16.25
C LYS A 515 0.63 23.74 15.54
N ASP A 516 -0.60 24.11 15.21
CA ASP A 516 -0.99 25.45 14.76
C ASP A 516 -0.16 25.97 13.59
N ILE A 517 -0.05 25.16 12.54
CA ILE A 517 0.79 25.42 11.37
C ILE A 517 -0.01 26.22 10.34
N GLU A 518 0.37 27.48 10.13
CA GLU A 518 -0.19 28.32 9.07
C GLU A 518 0.40 27.96 7.71
N ILE A 519 -0.44 27.83 6.68
CA ILE A 519 -0.02 27.50 5.32
C ILE A 519 0.10 28.77 4.50
N ALA A 520 1.32 29.08 4.06
CA ALA A 520 1.57 30.18 3.16
C ALA A 520 0.92 29.94 1.77
N PRO A 521 0.34 30.97 1.15
CA PRO A 521 -0.19 30.89 -0.21
C PRO A 521 0.93 30.55 -1.21
N ALA A 522 0.56 30.00 -2.37
CA ALA A 522 1.51 29.52 -3.37
C ALA A 522 2.48 30.60 -3.90
N ASP A 523 2.06 31.87 -3.85
CA ASP A 523 2.81 33.02 -4.37
C ASP A 523 3.57 33.81 -3.28
N ALA A 524 3.59 33.32 -2.04
CA ALA A 524 4.37 33.95 -0.98
C ALA A 524 5.87 33.86 -1.33
N LYS A 525 6.54 35.01 -1.45
CA LYS A 525 8.01 35.05 -1.56
C LYS A 525 8.62 34.45 -0.29
N PRO A 526 9.70 33.65 -0.42
CA PRO A 526 10.34 32.98 0.70
C PRO A 526 10.91 33.96 1.73
#